data_AF-A0A1I5AIN2-F1
#
_entry.id   AF-A0A1I5AIN2-F1
#
_cell.length_a   1.000
_cell.length_b   1.000
_cell.length_c   1.000
_cell.angle_alpha   90.00
_cell.angle_beta   90.00
_cell.angle_gamma   90.00
#
_symmetry.space_group_name_H-M   'P 1'
#
loop_
_entity.id
_entity.type
_entity.pdbx_description
1 polymer ?
#
loop_
_entity_poly.entity_id
_entity_poly.type
_entity_poly.pdbx_seq_one_letter_code
_entity_poly.pdbx_strand_id
1 'polypeptide(L)'
;MSNELCSDERIHHGPTCLRRAAAMASSGCCRTKNSGNHLQIDDSFFADVVQAGGWDCSSVCCHDEHLTRFERLLAQADSIKPKIVRSALAESARAARARSDPVTSQQRTIAEVSAGVSAVMLLAYVVWILARAQASGVKRLYFLARDGQILLKMARKIIRHSGLDLDARYLFVSRQSLHLPGIQDLSEDDIKSLGFHTDQTVGEILSRLGLSGDPSALKLLADAGFKSPLAKLTAQQISDLASTLRSGHLEHVIRNATRQRAVLVDYLRQEGFFTEEKIGIVDLGWKGGLQRSLYAAVQSHDPTFVNRVHGFYYRLLSRPAGVGTLESYVNEGRAASLAPFIRASLFEAICAAQHGTTISHEREANGTARPVRAPYAENDPASVWGVGLQHDIIKAFTDEVLANLGIAGQNILELGSDLTEASFLVLRAFISHPTRKEAEAMGSFPHAPSQFHREFSEIAPRLRLDQLPLALTSKNNTVVSEWIEGSIARSFPGPIASLLLAVLAPIRRSPLYPSNKRL
;
A
#
# COMPACT_ATOMS: atom_id res chain seq x y z
N MET A 1 -48.22 -35.61 -4.35
CA MET A 1 -47.72 -34.81 -5.49
C MET A 1 -47.03 -33.60 -4.89
N SER A 2 -45.71 -33.48 -5.15
CA SER A 2 -44.88 -32.25 -5.14
C SER A 2 -45.06 -31.31 -3.93
N ASN A 3 -44.21 -31.30 -2.88
CA ASN A 3 -42.77 -31.02 -2.82
C ASN A 3 -42.34 -29.65 -3.39
N GLU A 4 -41.53 -28.96 -2.58
CA GLU A 4 -40.43 -28.04 -2.93
C GLU A 4 -40.71 -26.56 -3.24
N LEU A 5 -40.36 -25.68 -2.29
CA LEU A 5 -39.12 -24.84 -2.32
C LEU A 5 -39.24 -23.68 -1.32
N CYS A 6 -38.53 -23.79 -0.19
CA CYS A 6 -37.98 -22.62 0.52
C CYS A 6 -36.78 -23.11 1.34
N SER A 7 -35.72 -23.51 0.62
CA SER A 7 -34.42 -23.85 1.18
C SER A 7 -33.55 -22.60 1.25
N ASP A 8 -32.91 -22.43 2.40
CA ASP A 8 -31.54 -21.95 2.59
C ASP A 8 -31.07 -20.74 1.78
N GLU A 9 -31.11 -19.55 2.39
CA GLU A 9 -30.21 -18.47 1.98
C GLU A 9 -29.81 -17.47 3.09
N ARG A 10 -30.28 -17.63 4.34
CA ARG A 10 -30.11 -16.59 5.38
C ARG A 10 -29.02 -16.83 6.43
N ILE A 11 -28.25 -17.92 6.36
CA ILE A 11 -27.23 -18.23 7.37
C ILE A 11 -25.82 -17.74 6.97
N HIS A 12 -25.58 -17.38 5.71
CA HIS A 12 -24.24 -17.09 5.19
C HIS A 12 -23.67 -15.68 5.47
N HIS A 13 -24.35 -14.85 6.26
CA HIS A 13 -23.89 -13.47 6.54
C HIS A 13 -23.81 -13.08 8.03
N GLY A 14 -23.94 -14.03 8.96
CA GLY A 14 -23.72 -13.76 10.40
C GLY A 14 -22.23 -13.63 10.77
N PRO A 15 -21.87 -12.84 11.81
CA PRO A 15 -20.56 -12.84 12.47
C PRO A 15 -20.06 -14.25 12.74
N THR A 16 -18.74 -14.47 12.71
CA THR A 16 -18.11 -15.79 12.93
C THR A 16 -18.58 -16.48 14.21
N CYS A 17 -18.85 -15.72 15.28
CA CYS A 17 -19.42 -16.21 16.53
C CYS A 17 -20.82 -16.83 16.35
N LEU A 18 -21.70 -16.20 15.57
CA LEU A 18 -23.04 -16.73 15.27
C LEU A 18 -23.00 -17.98 14.38
N ARG A 19 -22.00 -18.10 13.49
CA ARG A 19 -21.78 -19.33 12.71
C ARG A 19 -21.24 -20.47 13.56
N ARG A 20 -20.30 -20.20 14.47
CA ARG A 20 -19.79 -21.20 15.44
C ARG A 20 -20.87 -21.65 16.40
N ALA A 21 -21.68 -20.71 16.89
CA ALA A 21 -22.88 -20.95 17.67
C ALA A 21 -23.88 -21.86 16.94
N ALA A 22 -24.18 -21.55 15.67
CA ALA A 22 -25.07 -22.36 14.84
C ALA A 22 -24.49 -23.76 14.56
N ALA A 23 -23.18 -23.87 14.33
CA ALA A 23 -22.50 -25.15 14.13
C ALA A 23 -22.57 -26.05 15.38
N MET A 24 -22.37 -25.49 16.58
CA MET A 24 -22.52 -26.22 17.85
C MET A 24 -23.97 -26.61 18.15
N ALA A 25 -24.95 -25.76 17.81
CA ALA A 25 -26.35 -26.12 17.90
C ALA A 25 -26.73 -27.26 16.94
N SER A 26 -26.08 -27.34 15.78
CA SER A 26 -26.32 -28.38 14.76
C SER A 26 -25.62 -29.72 15.01
N SER A 27 -24.56 -29.76 15.83
CA SER A 27 -23.80 -30.99 16.13
C SER A 27 -24.43 -31.89 17.20
N GLY A 28 -25.65 -31.57 17.67
CA GLY A 28 -26.50 -32.52 18.39
C GLY A 28 -26.04 -32.88 19.81
N CYS A 29 -25.29 -32.02 20.50
CA CYS A 29 -24.73 -32.33 21.82
C CYS A 29 -25.74 -32.33 22.98
N CYS A 30 -27.02 -31.99 22.75
CA CYS A 30 -28.06 -31.99 23.79
C CYS A 30 -29.24 -32.89 23.39
N ARG A 31 -29.28 -34.11 23.93
CA ARG A 31 -30.52 -34.90 24.05
C ARG A 31 -30.71 -35.33 25.50
N THR A 32 -31.32 -34.47 26.30
CA THR A 32 -32.08 -34.86 27.50
C THR A 32 -33.37 -34.04 27.57
N LYS A 33 -34.44 -34.69 28.01
CA LYS A 33 -35.79 -34.12 28.09
C LYS A 33 -35.84 -33.08 29.22
N ASN A 34 -36.36 -31.89 28.91
CA ASN A 34 -36.62 -30.75 29.80
C ASN A 34 -35.43 -29.84 30.17
N SER A 35 -34.85 -29.16 29.18
CA SER A 35 -34.29 -27.81 29.35
C SER A 35 -34.23 -27.13 27.98
N GLY A 36 -34.56 -25.84 27.90
CA GLY A 36 -34.43 -25.09 26.66
C GLY A 36 -32.98 -25.03 26.22
N ASN A 37 -32.70 -25.19 24.92
CA ASN A 37 -31.37 -24.98 24.35
C ASN A 37 -31.00 -23.48 24.48
N HIS A 38 -30.48 -23.08 25.64
CA HIS A 38 -29.94 -21.75 25.86
C HIS A 38 -28.44 -21.78 25.57
N LEU A 39 -28.05 -21.14 24.48
CA LEU A 39 -26.64 -20.87 24.16
C LEU A 39 -26.30 -19.47 24.70
N GLN A 40 -25.37 -19.40 25.65
CA GLN A 40 -24.85 -18.16 26.17
C GLN A 40 -23.58 -17.75 25.38
N ILE A 41 -23.62 -16.58 24.75
CA ILE A 41 -22.51 -15.98 24.01
C ILE A 41 -22.12 -14.72 24.77
N ASP A 42 -20.89 -14.69 25.32
CA ASP A 42 -20.40 -13.53 26.07
C ASP A 42 -18.86 -13.46 26.04
N ASP A 43 -18.30 -12.36 26.54
CA ASP A 43 -16.91 -11.95 26.37
C ASP A 43 -15.99 -12.30 27.56
N SER A 44 -16.55 -12.83 28.66
CA SER A 44 -15.84 -13.15 29.91
C SER A 44 -15.66 -14.65 30.14
N PHE A 45 -14.40 -15.12 30.06
CA PHE A 45 -14.09 -16.54 30.25
C PHE A 45 -14.44 -17.04 31.67
N PHE A 46 -14.19 -16.23 32.70
CA PHE A 46 -14.37 -16.66 34.09
C PHE A 46 -15.84 -16.65 34.53
N ALA A 47 -16.62 -15.65 34.12
CA ALA A 47 -18.04 -15.61 34.44
C ALA A 47 -18.81 -16.67 33.64
N ASP A 48 -18.54 -16.81 32.34
CA ASP A 48 -19.50 -17.46 31.44
C ASP A 48 -19.09 -18.85 30.96
N VAL A 49 -17.82 -19.23 31.08
CA VAL A 49 -17.38 -20.61 30.80
C VAL A 49 -17.24 -21.40 32.09
N VAL A 50 -16.64 -20.78 33.12
CA VAL A 50 -16.36 -21.46 34.39
C VAL A 50 -17.59 -21.51 35.31
N GLN A 51 -18.40 -20.44 35.44
CA GLN A 51 -19.63 -20.53 36.25
C GLN A 51 -20.79 -21.17 35.50
N ALA A 52 -20.93 -20.95 34.18
CA ALA A 52 -21.99 -21.57 33.40
C ALA A 52 -21.79 -23.08 33.21
N GLY A 53 -20.55 -23.60 33.25
CA GLY A 53 -20.29 -25.04 33.27
C GLY A 53 -20.80 -25.77 34.52
N GLY A 54 -21.26 -25.03 35.55
CA GLY A 54 -22.00 -25.56 36.69
C GLY A 54 -23.52 -25.69 36.47
N TRP A 55 -24.03 -25.19 35.35
CA TRP A 55 -25.42 -25.29 34.91
C TRP A 55 -25.42 -26.01 33.55
N ASP A 56 -26.50 -26.71 33.20
CA ASP A 56 -26.56 -27.58 31.99
C ASP A 56 -26.70 -26.76 30.68
N CYS A 57 -25.88 -25.71 30.53
CA CYS A 57 -25.87 -24.73 29.44
C CYS A 57 -24.57 -24.83 28.65
N SER A 58 -24.67 -24.80 27.33
CA SER A 58 -23.50 -24.67 26.45
C SER A 58 -23.10 -23.19 26.39
N SER A 59 -21.83 -22.86 26.65
CA SER A 59 -21.31 -21.50 26.52
C SER A 59 -20.13 -21.40 25.57
N VAL A 60 -20.06 -20.29 24.83
CA VAL A 60 -18.97 -19.98 23.90
C VAL A 60 -18.42 -18.61 24.27
N CYS A 61 -17.14 -18.55 24.65
CA CYS A 61 -16.45 -17.28 24.91
C CYS A 61 -15.99 -16.67 23.58
N CYS A 62 -16.52 -15.48 23.26
CA CYS A 62 -16.22 -14.76 22.02
C CYS A 62 -15.24 -13.61 22.27
N HIS A 63 -13.93 -13.90 22.25
CA HIS A 63 -12.90 -12.87 22.40
C HIS A 63 -12.83 -11.87 21.23
N ASP A 64 -13.46 -12.18 20.09
CA ASP A 64 -13.52 -11.28 18.92
C ASP A 64 -14.36 -10.02 19.19
N GLU A 65 -15.09 -9.95 20.30
CA GLU A 65 -15.91 -8.79 20.67
C GLU A 65 -15.17 -7.73 21.50
N HIS A 66 -14.02 -8.07 22.09
CA HIS A 66 -13.21 -7.10 22.84
C HIS A 66 -12.63 -6.03 21.93
N LEU A 67 -12.58 -4.79 22.44
CA LEU A 67 -11.95 -3.70 21.73
C LEU A 67 -10.44 -3.92 21.63
N THR A 68 -9.94 -3.90 20.39
CA THR A 68 -8.49 -3.90 20.14
C THR A 68 -7.86 -2.65 20.76
N ARG A 69 -6.53 -2.64 20.89
CA ARG A 69 -5.85 -1.45 21.43
C ARG A 69 -6.08 -0.21 20.53
N PHE A 70 -6.18 -0.38 19.22
CA PHE A 70 -6.43 0.71 18.28
C PHE A 70 -7.87 1.22 18.38
N GLU A 71 -8.85 0.30 18.48
CA GLU A 71 -10.26 0.66 18.70
C GLU A 71 -10.43 1.44 20.02
N ARG A 72 -9.78 1.01 21.11
CA ARG A 72 -9.78 1.75 22.38
C ARG A 72 -9.12 3.11 22.27
N LEU A 73 -7.97 3.20 21.60
CA LEU A 73 -7.27 4.48 21.37
C LEU A 73 -8.15 5.47 20.62
N LEU A 74 -8.84 5.02 19.57
CA LEU A 74 -9.79 5.85 18.82
C LEU A 74 -10.96 6.27 19.72
N ALA A 75 -11.64 5.33 20.37
CA ALA A 75 -12.82 5.61 21.20
C ALA A 75 -12.54 6.60 22.36
N GLN A 76 -11.33 6.60 22.91
CA GLN A 76 -10.93 7.42 24.06
C GLN A 76 -10.24 8.73 23.65
N ALA A 77 -10.04 9.00 22.36
CA ALA A 77 -9.33 10.17 21.89
C ALA A 77 -10.16 11.46 22.06
N ASP A 78 -9.94 12.22 23.14
CA ASP A 78 -10.61 13.51 23.36
C ASP A 78 -10.14 14.62 22.40
N SER A 79 -9.01 14.41 21.70
CA SER A 79 -8.48 15.31 20.68
C SER A 79 -9.28 15.28 19.36
N ILE A 80 -10.08 14.24 19.14
CA ILE A 80 -10.94 14.08 17.96
C ILE A 80 -12.34 14.61 18.30
N LYS A 81 -12.78 15.65 17.58
CA LYS A 81 -14.09 16.28 17.80
C LYS A 81 -14.84 16.39 16.48
N PRO A 82 -16.16 16.16 16.45
CA PRO A 82 -17.04 15.84 17.59
C PRO A 82 -16.90 14.39 18.08
N LYS A 83 -17.38 14.11 19.31
CA LYS A 83 -17.31 12.77 19.95
C LYS A 83 -17.87 11.65 19.08
N ILE A 84 -18.85 11.96 18.22
CA ILE A 84 -19.45 10.98 17.31
C ILE A 84 -18.44 10.46 16.26
N VAL A 85 -17.45 11.28 15.85
CA VAL A 85 -16.44 10.87 14.87
C VAL A 85 -15.52 9.79 15.44
N ARG A 86 -15.04 9.96 16.68
CA ARG A 86 -14.18 8.96 17.31
C ARG A 86 -14.91 7.65 17.61
N SER A 87 -16.19 7.72 17.98
CA SER A 87 -17.05 6.53 18.13
C SER A 87 -17.26 5.83 16.79
N ALA A 88 -17.61 6.58 15.75
CA ALA A 88 -17.78 6.03 14.40
C ALA A 88 -16.52 5.34 13.88
N LEU A 89 -15.33 5.93 14.09
CA LEU A 89 -14.06 5.29 13.69
C LEU A 89 -13.80 3.98 14.44
N ALA A 90 -13.97 3.97 15.77
CA ALA A 90 -13.74 2.79 16.60
C ALA A 90 -14.74 1.67 16.29
N GLU A 91 -16.03 1.99 16.17
CA GLU A 91 -17.10 1.06 15.85
C GLU A 91 -16.94 0.48 14.44
N SER A 92 -16.58 1.32 13.46
CA SER A 92 -16.34 0.88 12.08
C SER A 92 -15.15 -0.06 11.98
N ALA A 93 -14.09 0.18 12.75
CA ALA A 93 -12.94 -0.73 12.84
C ALA A 93 -13.35 -2.09 13.42
N ARG A 94 -14.10 -2.08 14.54
CA ARG A 94 -14.61 -3.30 15.16
C ARG A 94 -15.53 -4.08 14.20
N ALA A 95 -16.48 -3.40 13.55
CA ALA A 95 -17.43 -4.01 12.63
C ALA A 95 -16.73 -4.60 11.39
N ALA A 96 -15.77 -3.89 10.81
CA ALA A 96 -14.98 -4.38 9.68
C ALA A 96 -14.17 -5.64 10.03
N ARG A 97 -13.57 -5.65 11.22
CA ARG A 97 -12.84 -6.81 11.75
C ARG A 97 -13.78 -8.00 12.01
N ALA A 98 -14.95 -7.76 12.62
CA ALA A 98 -15.94 -8.80 12.92
C ALA A 98 -16.57 -9.44 11.68
N ARG A 99 -16.54 -8.76 10.52
CA ARG A 99 -16.95 -9.30 9.22
C ARG A 99 -15.92 -10.20 8.57
N SER A 100 -14.65 -10.11 9.00
CA SER A 100 -13.62 -11.03 8.54
C SER A 100 -13.69 -12.35 9.31
N ASP A 101 -13.37 -13.46 8.65
CA ASP A 101 -13.26 -14.78 9.28
C ASP A 101 -11.80 -15.26 9.25
N PRO A 102 -10.90 -14.65 10.05
CA PRO A 102 -9.48 -14.97 10.03
C PRO A 102 -9.23 -16.36 10.63
N VAL A 103 -8.63 -17.24 9.83
CA VAL A 103 -8.33 -18.63 10.22
C VAL A 103 -7.09 -18.69 11.11
N THR A 104 -6.04 -17.93 10.76
CA THR A 104 -4.74 -17.97 11.46
C THR A 104 -4.55 -16.80 12.43
N SER A 105 -3.61 -16.95 13.38
CA SER A 105 -3.24 -15.85 14.28
C SER A 105 -2.63 -14.65 13.55
N GLN A 106 -1.93 -14.91 12.43
CA GLN A 106 -1.40 -13.85 11.57
C GLN A 106 -2.53 -13.10 10.88
N GLN A 107 -3.49 -13.82 10.28
CA GLN A 107 -4.68 -13.20 9.65
C GLN A 107 -5.50 -12.38 10.65
N ARG A 108 -5.67 -12.86 11.90
CA ARG A 108 -6.30 -12.07 12.98
C ARG A 108 -5.58 -10.74 13.21
N THR A 109 -4.26 -10.79 13.30
CA THR A 109 -3.44 -9.59 13.53
C THR A 109 -3.47 -8.65 12.31
N ILE A 110 -3.41 -9.19 11.09
CA ILE A 110 -3.59 -8.41 9.86
C ILE A 110 -4.95 -7.73 9.89
N ALA A 111 -6.01 -8.42 10.34
CA ALA A 111 -7.33 -7.83 10.42
C ALA A 111 -7.41 -6.67 11.41
N GLU A 112 -6.86 -6.84 12.61
CA GLU A 112 -6.79 -5.79 13.63
C GLU A 112 -6.01 -4.56 13.15
N VAL A 113 -4.82 -4.75 12.57
CA VAL A 113 -4.00 -3.65 12.05
C VAL A 113 -4.67 -3.01 10.82
N SER A 114 -5.28 -3.80 9.95
CA SER A 114 -5.95 -3.29 8.75
C SER A 114 -7.12 -2.40 9.10
N ALA A 115 -7.97 -2.82 10.05
CA ALA A 115 -9.13 -2.05 10.49
C ALA A 115 -8.74 -0.83 11.34
N GLY A 116 -7.84 -1.02 12.31
CA GLY A 116 -7.51 -0.01 13.31
C GLY A 116 -6.40 0.98 12.91
N VAL A 117 -5.55 0.63 11.94
CA VAL A 117 -4.39 1.45 11.52
C VAL A 117 -4.46 1.77 10.03
N SER A 118 -4.40 0.75 9.18
CA SER A 118 -4.32 0.95 7.72
C SER A 118 -5.53 1.73 7.22
N ALA A 119 -6.75 1.29 7.53
CA ALA A 119 -7.96 1.92 7.02
C ALA A 119 -8.12 3.37 7.54
N VAL A 120 -7.79 3.63 8.81
CA VAL A 120 -7.83 4.97 9.42
C VAL A 120 -6.84 5.93 8.75
N MET A 121 -5.59 5.50 8.58
CA MET A 121 -4.54 6.28 7.92
C MET A 121 -4.90 6.59 6.46
N LEU A 122 -5.36 5.57 5.73
CA LEU A 122 -5.74 5.72 4.33
C LEU A 122 -6.99 6.60 4.18
N LEU A 123 -7.95 6.51 5.11
CA LEU A 123 -9.14 7.37 5.11
C LEU A 123 -8.75 8.84 5.20
N ALA A 124 -7.88 9.19 6.14
CA ALA A 124 -7.41 10.57 6.28
C ALA A 124 -6.72 11.08 5.01
N TYR A 125 -5.88 10.24 4.38
CA TYR A 125 -5.20 10.60 3.15
C TYR A 125 -6.16 10.75 1.96
N VAL A 126 -7.10 9.81 1.77
CA VAL A 126 -8.07 9.87 0.68
C VAL A 126 -9.02 11.06 0.84
N VAL A 127 -9.49 11.35 2.05
CA VAL A 127 -10.29 12.54 2.32
C VAL A 127 -9.50 13.81 1.99
N TRP A 128 -8.22 13.87 2.36
CA TRP A 128 -7.35 14.99 1.97
C TRP A 128 -7.21 15.13 0.45
N ILE A 129 -6.99 14.03 -0.29
CA ILE A 129 -6.93 14.02 -1.76
C ILE A 129 -8.21 14.60 -2.35
N LEU A 130 -9.38 14.11 -1.91
CA LEU A 130 -10.67 14.53 -2.46
C LEU A 130 -10.96 16.01 -2.18
N ALA A 131 -10.71 16.47 -0.95
CA ALA A 131 -10.88 17.88 -0.60
C ALA A 131 -9.95 18.80 -1.42
N ARG A 132 -8.69 18.40 -1.63
CA ARG A 132 -7.73 19.16 -2.44
C ARG A 132 -8.03 19.13 -3.93
N ALA A 133 -8.53 18.00 -4.43
CA ALA A 133 -9.00 17.88 -5.81
C ALA A 133 -10.15 18.87 -6.08
N GLN A 134 -11.13 18.96 -5.17
CA GLN A 134 -12.21 19.93 -5.29
C GLN A 134 -11.71 21.37 -5.23
N ALA A 135 -10.85 21.70 -4.25
CA ALA A 135 -10.30 23.04 -4.11
C ALA A 135 -9.47 23.49 -5.33
N SER A 136 -8.80 22.54 -6.00
CA SER A 136 -7.97 22.81 -7.19
C SER A 136 -8.75 22.79 -8.51
N GLY A 137 -10.03 22.41 -8.48
CA GLY A 137 -10.87 22.23 -9.67
C GLY A 137 -10.49 21.02 -10.52
N VAL A 138 -9.87 20.00 -9.91
CA VAL A 138 -9.58 18.71 -10.57
C VAL A 138 -10.89 17.96 -10.82
N LYS A 139 -11.06 17.45 -12.05
CA LYS A 139 -12.25 16.68 -12.47
C LYS A 139 -12.02 15.19 -12.57
N ARG A 140 -10.76 14.77 -12.71
CA ARG A 140 -10.38 13.36 -12.80
C ARG A 140 -9.13 13.04 -12.00
N LEU A 141 -9.21 12.04 -11.13
CA LEU A 141 -8.10 11.47 -10.39
C LEU A 141 -7.61 10.16 -11.02
N TYR A 142 -6.31 10.04 -11.22
CA TYR A 142 -5.60 8.84 -11.64
C TYR A 142 -4.80 8.29 -10.48
N PHE A 143 -5.28 7.20 -9.90
CA PHE A 143 -4.55 6.44 -8.88
C PHE A 143 -3.56 5.53 -9.59
N LEU A 144 -2.26 5.80 -9.39
CA LEU A 144 -1.22 5.08 -10.11
C LEU A 144 -1.04 3.67 -9.54
N ALA A 145 -0.82 2.71 -10.43
CA ALA A 145 -0.33 1.40 -10.02
C ALA A 145 1.09 1.52 -9.42
N ARG A 146 1.43 0.73 -8.41
CA ARG A 146 0.65 -0.34 -7.79
C ARG A 146 -0.20 0.17 -6.61
N ASP A 147 0.35 1.09 -5.84
CA ASP A 147 -0.11 1.41 -4.49
C ASP A 147 -1.45 2.19 -4.47
N GLY A 148 -1.90 2.69 -5.62
CA GLY A 148 -3.19 3.36 -5.77
C GLY A 148 -4.42 2.45 -5.70
N GLN A 149 -4.28 1.11 -5.72
CA GLN A 149 -5.44 0.22 -5.90
C GLN A 149 -6.45 0.34 -4.74
N ILE A 150 -5.97 0.25 -3.50
CA ILE A 150 -6.85 0.34 -2.33
C ILE A 150 -7.34 1.77 -2.10
N LEU A 151 -6.49 2.76 -2.38
CA LEU A 151 -6.84 4.18 -2.33
C LEU A 151 -8.02 4.49 -3.28
N LEU A 152 -7.98 3.98 -4.51
CA LEU A 152 -9.06 4.14 -5.49
C LEU A 152 -10.36 3.49 -5.02
N LYS A 153 -10.29 2.27 -4.48
CA LYS A 153 -11.46 1.54 -3.96
C LYS A 153 -12.15 2.37 -2.85
N MET A 154 -11.37 2.96 -1.96
CA MET A 154 -11.86 3.84 -0.90
C MET A 154 -12.40 5.16 -1.46
N ALA A 155 -11.65 5.84 -2.34
CA ALA A 155 -12.05 7.11 -2.96
C ALA A 155 -13.37 7.00 -3.70
N ARG A 156 -13.59 5.93 -4.49
CA ARG A 156 -14.85 5.69 -5.20
C ARG A 156 -16.04 5.53 -4.26
N LYS A 157 -15.85 4.92 -3.09
CA LYS A 157 -16.92 4.80 -2.08
C LYS A 157 -17.27 6.19 -1.51
N ILE A 158 -16.26 6.98 -1.16
CA ILE A 158 -16.45 8.34 -0.61
C ILE A 158 -17.06 9.29 -1.65
N ILE A 159 -16.58 9.26 -2.90
CA ILE A 159 -17.12 10.05 -4.02
C ILE A 159 -18.60 9.78 -4.21
N ARG A 160 -19.00 8.50 -4.28
CA ARG A 160 -20.42 8.13 -4.43
C ARG A 160 -21.25 8.54 -3.22
N HIS A 161 -20.77 8.28 -2.00
CA HIS A 161 -21.49 8.60 -0.77
C HIS A 161 -21.69 10.12 -0.61
N SER A 162 -20.69 10.92 -1.00
CA SER A 162 -20.72 12.38 -0.84
C SER A 162 -21.23 13.12 -2.07
N GLY A 163 -21.64 12.41 -3.14
CA GLY A 163 -22.16 12.99 -4.38
C GLY A 163 -21.17 13.90 -5.13
N LEU A 164 -19.87 13.58 -5.12
CA LEU A 164 -18.85 14.43 -5.74
C LEU A 164 -18.84 14.26 -7.26
N ASP A 165 -18.81 15.38 -7.98
CA ASP A 165 -18.54 15.42 -9.43
C ASP A 165 -17.03 15.26 -9.68
N LEU A 166 -16.54 14.04 -9.47
CA LEU A 166 -15.14 13.68 -9.61
C LEU A 166 -15.00 12.26 -10.15
N ASP A 167 -14.34 12.12 -11.30
CA ASP A 167 -14.03 10.81 -11.88
C ASP A 167 -12.76 10.24 -11.23
N ALA A 168 -12.77 8.97 -10.83
CA ALA A 168 -11.64 8.31 -10.22
C ALA A 168 -11.29 7.03 -11.00
N ARG A 169 -10.09 7.01 -11.58
CA ARG A 169 -9.57 5.94 -12.44
C ARG A 169 -8.30 5.32 -11.88
N TYR A 170 -8.05 4.08 -12.28
CA TYR A 170 -6.79 3.39 -12.00
C TYR A 170 -5.91 3.49 -13.23
N LEU A 171 -4.67 3.94 -13.09
CA LEU A 171 -3.74 4.02 -14.21
C LEU A 171 -2.65 2.96 -14.08
N PHE A 172 -2.64 1.99 -15.00
CA PHE A 172 -1.65 0.94 -15.03
C PHE A 172 -0.34 1.47 -15.62
N VAL A 173 0.47 2.05 -14.75
CA VAL A 173 1.83 2.49 -15.03
C VAL A 173 2.78 2.04 -13.92
N SER A 174 4.06 1.93 -14.24
CA SER A 174 5.11 1.71 -13.27
C SER A 174 6.38 2.44 -13.73
N ARG A 175 7.40 2.44 -12.89
CA ARG A 175 8.73 2.94 -13.28
C ARG A 175 9.22 2.20 -14.52
N GLN A 176 9.09 0.87 -14.49
CA GLN A 176 9.48 0.00 -15.61
C GLN A 176 8.72 0.31 -16.90
N SER A 177 7.41 0.54 -16.83
CA SER A 177 6.61 0.83 -18.03
C SER A 177 6.81 2.23 -18.58
N LEU A 178 7.35 3.16 -17.80
CA LEU A 178 7.50 4.58 -18.18
C LEU A 178 8.92 4.98 -18.55
N HIS A 179 9.96 4.28 -18.06
CA HIS A 179 11.34 4.71 -18.29
C HIS A 179 11.74 4.71 -19.76
N LEU A 180 11.56 3.60 -20.48
CA LEU A 180 11.92 3.52 -21.90
C LEU A 180 11.09 4.48 -22.77
N PRO A 181 9.76 4.59 -22.62
CA PRO A 181 8.97 5.63 -23.28
C PRO A 181 9.42 7.07 -22.97
N GLY A 182 10.06 7.31 -21.83
CA GLY A 182 10.56 8.64 -21.44
C GLY A 182 11.86 9.06 -22.12
N ILE A 183 12.65 8.13 -22.67
CA ILE A 183 14.00 8.41 -23.21
C ILE A 183 13.92 9.28 -24.47
N GLN A 184 14.67 10.38 -24.50
CA GLN A 184 14.79 11.25 -25.67
C GLN A 184 16.20 11.20 -26.29
N ASP A 185 17.25 11.12 -25.47
CA ASP A 185 18.64 11.22 -25.90
C ASP A 185 19.61 10.28 -25.15
N LEU A 186 19.09 9.47 -24.20
CA LEU A 186 19.89 8.64 -23.31
C LEU A 186 20.93 9.46 -22.54
N SER A 187 20.52 10.63 -22.05
CA SER A 187 21.33 11.47 -21.16
C SER A 187 21.71 10.79 -19.84
N GLU A 188 22.61 11.42 -19.08
CA GLU A 188 22.93 10.98 -17.70
C GLU A 188 21.71 10.95 -16.79
N ASP A 189 20.72 11.81 -17.03
CA ASP A 189 19.48 11.81 -16.27
C ASP A 189 18.52 10.69 -16.71
N ASP A 190 18.54 10.30 -17.99
CA ASP A 190 17.84 9.09 -18.47
C ASP A 190 18.45 7.83 -17.84
N ILE A 191 19.78 7.73 -17.76
CA ILE A 191 20.48 6.62 -17.12
C ILE A 191 20.10 6.50 -15.64
N LYS A 192 20.13 7.63 -14.91
CA LYS A 192 19.69 7.68 -13.51
C LYS A 192 18.23 7.29 -13.37
N SER A 193 17.37 7.75 -14.28
CA SER A 193 15.94 7.46 -14.25
C SER A 193 15.67 5.99 -14.54
N LEU A 194 16.36 5.39 -15.52
CA LEU A 194 16.34 3.97 -15.82
C LEU A 194 16.78 3.09 -14.65
N GLY A 195 17.48 3.68 -13.67
CA GLY A 195 17.87 3.01 -12.43
C GLY A 195 18.90 1.92 -12.69
N PHE A 196 19.90 2.20 -13.53
CA PHE A 196 21.05 1.32 -13.70
C PHE A 196 21.82 1.22 -12.39
N HIS A 197 22.04 0.01 -11.90
CA HIS A 197 22.75 -0.25 -10.65
C HIS A 197 23.73 -1.42 -10.78
N THR A 198 24.68 -1.52 -9.85
CA THR A 198 25.83 -2.44 -9.95
C THR A 198 25.46 -3.92 -9.92
N ASP A 199 24.34 -4.27 -9.30
CA ASP A 199 23.85 -5.65 -9.31
C ASP A 199 23.19 -6.10 -10.62
N GLN A 200 23.06 -5.22 -11.62
CA GLN A 200 22.48 -5.59 -12.91
C GLN A 200 23.48 -6.21 -13.85
N THR A 201 22.96 -7.11 -14.68
CA THR A 201 23.71 -7.66 -15.81
C THR A 201 23.58 -6.79 -17.05
N VAL A 202 24.55 -6.90 -17.96
CA VAL A 202 24.47 -6.24 -19.29
C VAL A 202 23.19 -6.61 -20.02
N GLY A 203 22.79 -7.89 -19.98
CA GLY A 203 21.56 -8.38 -20.61
C GLY A 203 20.30 -7.74 -20.02
N GLU A 204 20.25 -7.50 -18.71
CA GLU A 204 19.13 -6.79 -18.08
C GLU A 204 19.01 -5.34 -18.53
N ILE A 205 20.14 -4.64 -18.67
CA ILE A 205 20.16 -3.27 -19.18
C ILE A 205 19.71 -3.24 -20.65
N LEU A 206 20.25 -4.12 -21.49
CA LEU A 206 19.80 -4.26 -22.88
C LEU A 206 18.30 -4.55 -22.97
N SER A 207 17.78 -5.43 -22.10
CA SER A 207 16.35 -5.71 -22.04
C SER A 207 15.52 -4.49 -21.70
N ARG A 208 15.97 -3.64 -20.78
CA ARG A 208 15.29 -2.38 -20.43
C ARG A 208 15.28 -1.37 -21.57
N LEU A 209 16.28 -1.43 -22.45
CA LEU A 209 16.40 -0.57 -23.63
C LEU A 209 15.72 -1.16 -24.88
N GLY A 210 15.10 -2.34 -24.76
CA GLY A 210 14.48 -3.04 -25.88
C GLY A 210 15.49 -3.64 -26.87
N LEU A 211 16.74 -3.83 -26.44
CA LEU A 211 17.85 -4.36 -27.23
C LEU A 211 18.17 -5.83 -26.88
N SER A 212 17.29 -6.53 -26.17
CA SER A 212 17.45 -7.95 -25.86
C SER A 212 17.65 -8.77 -27.13
N GLY A 213 18.78 -9.46 -27.22
CA GLY A 213 19.09 -10.33 -28.36
C GLY A 213 19.44 -9.59 -29.65
N ASP A 214 19.64 -8.26 -29.62
CA ASP A 214 20.14 -7.51 -30.77
C ASP A 214 21.63 -7.88 -31.02
N PRO A 215 21.96 -8.60 -32.11
CA PRO A 215 23.33 -9.04 -32.35
C PRO A 215 24.30 -7.89 -32.56
N SER A 216 23.83 -6.76 -33.09
CA SER A 216 24.67 -5.58 -33.33
C SER A 216 25.00 -4.86 -32.02
N ALA A 217 24.04 -4.76 -31.09
CA ALA A 217 24.27 -4.21 -29.77
C ALA A 217 25.22 -5.12 -28.97
N LEU A 218 25.00 -6.44 -29.00
CA LEU A 218 25.89 -7.40 -28.34
C LEU A 218 27.32 -7.34 -28.89
N LYS A 219 27.47 -7.20 -30.22
CA LYS A 219 28.79 -7.03 -30.84
C LYS A 219 29.47 -5.74 -30.40
N LEU A 220 28.77 -4.60 -30.45
CA LEU A 220 29.31 -3.32 -30.00
C LEU A 220 29.82 -3.40 -28.56
N LEU A 221 29.03 -4.01 -27.68
CA LEU A 221 29.40 -4.16 -26.28
C LEU A 221 30.56 -5.12 -26.09
N ALA A 222 30.63 -6.21 -26.85
CA ALA A 222 31.79 -7.11 -26.83
C ALA A 222 33.07 -6.39 -27.28
N ASP A 223 33.00 -5.59 -28.35
CA ASP A 223 34.12 -4.78 -28.85
C ASP A 223 34.56 -3.72 -27.82
N ALA A 224 33.63 -3.21 -27.01
CA ALA A 224 33.89 -2.29 -25.90
C ALA A 224 34.34 -2.99 -24.59
N GLY A 225 34.52 -4.32 -24.60
CA GLY A 225 35.05 -5.08 -23.47
C GLY A 225 33.99 -5.71 -22.55
N PHE A 226 32.69 -5.59 -22.84
CA PHE A 226 31.62 -6.28 -22.12
C PHE A 226 31.46 -7.72 -22.64
N LYS A 227 32.28 -8.63 -22.11
CA LYS A 227 32.44 -10.00 -22.64
C LYS A 227 31.26 -10.94 -22.38
N SER A 228 30.36 -10.62 -21.46
CA SER A 228 29.23 -11.50 -21.12
C SER A 228 27.96 -10.72 -20.77
N PRO A 229 26.80 -11.11 -21.33
CA PRO A 229 25.51 -10.51 -20.98
C PRO A 229 25.08 -10.82 -19.54
N LEU A 230 25.72 -11.79 -18.87
CA LEU A 230 25.42 -12.20 -17.50
C LEU A 230 26.35 -11.56 -16.46
N ALA A 231 27.35 -10.79 -16.90
CA ALA A 231 28.28 -10.14 -15.97
C ALA A 231 27.58 -8.99 -15.23
N LYS A 232 27.70 -8.99 -13.90
CA LYS A 232 27.34 -7.83 -13.07
C LYS A 232 28.26 -6.65 -13.37
N LEU A 233 27.76 -5.44 -13.18
CA LEU A 233 28.45 -4.21 -13.54
C LEU A 233 29.00 -3.46 -12.32
N THR A 234 30.17 -2.88 -12.44
CA THR A 234 30.62 -1.83 -11.51
C THR A 234 29.99 -0.48 -11.89
N ALA A 235 30.06 0.51 -10.99
CA ALA A 235 29.54 1.85 -11.28
C ALA A 235 30.21 2.49 -12.51
N GLN A 236 31.52 2.28 -12.67
CA GLN A 236 32.25 2.73 -13.85
C GLN A 236 31.76 2.05 -15.12
N GLN A 237 31.59 0.72 -15.08
CA GLN A 237 31.09 -0.05 -16.21
C GLN A 237 29.66 0.33 -16.63
N ILE A 238 28.81 0.82 -15.71
CA ILE A 238 27.48 1.36 -16.07
C ILE A 238 27.64 2.63 -16.92
N SER A 239 28.53 3.54 -16.51
CA SER A 239 28.82 4.77 -17.26
C SER A 239 29.41 4.44 -18.63
N ASP A 240 30.36 3.51 -18.69
CA ASP A 240 31.03 3.09 -19.92
C ASP A 240 30.03 2.42 -20.88
N LEU A 241 29.14 1.57 -20.33
CA LEU A 241 28.08 0.91 -21.07
C LEU A 241 27.15 1.95 -21.71
N ALA A 242 26.70 2.92 -20.93
CA ALA A 242 25.79 3.94 -21.42
C ALA A 242 26.45 4.87 -22.46
N SER A 243 27.72 5.24 -22.25
CA SER A 243 28.51 5.99 -23.24
C SER A 243 28.67 5.21 -24.54
N THR A 244 28.94 3.90 -24.45
CA THR A 244 29.07 3.01 -25.61
C THR A 244 27.76 2.92 -26.39
N LEU A 245 26.64 2.72 -25.69
CA LEU A 245 25.32 2.69 -26.33
C LEU A 245 24.96 4.04 -26.96
N ARG A 246 25.34 5.16 -26.32
CA ARG A 246 25.11 6.51 -26.85
C ARG A 246 25.90 6.75 -28.14
N SER A 247 27.13 6.24 -28.27
CA SER A 247 27.94 6.45 -29.46
C SER A 247 27.61 5.51 -30.63
N GLY A 248 27.21 4.26 -30.35
CA GLY A 248 27.02 3.24 -31.39
C GLY A 248 25.59 2.78 -31.65
N HIS A 249 24.66 2.96 -30.71
CA HIS A 249 23.32 2.36 -30.77
C HIS A 249 22.17 3.29 -30.36
N LEU A 250 22.42 4.58 -30.17
CA LEU A 250 21.42 5.54 -29.70
C LEU A 250 20.16 5.52 -30.57
N GLU A 251 20.30 5.50 -31.89
CA GLU A 251 19.16 5.45 -32.81
C GLU A 251 18.27 4.23 -32.60
N HIS A 252 18.83 3.08 -32.26
CA HIS A 252 18.06 1.86 -31.97
C HIS A 252 17.29 2.00 -30.64
N VAL A 253 17.94 2.57 -29.62
CA VAL A 253 17.30 2.89 -28.33
C VAL A 253 16.14 3.87 -28.54
N ILE A 254 16.35 4.96 -29.27
CA ILE A 254 15.32 5.98 -29.53
C ILE A 254 14.18 5.41 -30.38
N ARG A 255 14.47 4.54 -31.35
CA ARG A 255 13.44 3.85 -32.14
C ARG A 255 12.57 2.95 -31.26
N ASN A 256 13.18 2.20 -30.35
CA ASN A 256 12.46 1.37 -29.38
C ASN A 256 11.62 2.21 -28.40
N ALA A 257 12.21 3.27 -27.87
CA ALA A 257 11.52 4.24 -27.00
C ALA A 257 10.29 4.83 -27.69
N THR A 258 10.44 5.27 -28.95
CA THR A 258 9.36 5.83 -29.77
C THR A 258 8.24 4.83 -30.00
N ARG A 259 8.57 3.58 -30.33
CA ARG A 259 7.59 2.51 -30.53
C ARG A 259 6.78 2.24 -29.25
N GLN A 260 7.45 2.09 -28.10
CA GLN A 260 6.75 1.85 -26.83
C GLN A 260 5.94 3.07 -26.37
N ARG A 261 6.48 4.28 -26.56
CA ARG A 261 5.77 5.54 -26.29
C ARG A 261 4.47 5.63 -27.08
N ALA A 262 4.46 5.25 -28.35
CA ALA A 262 3.23 5.28 -29.15
C ALA A 262 2.13 4.38 -28.58
N VAL A 263 2.48 3.20 -28.04
CA VAL A 263 1.51 2.29 -27.40
C VAL A 263 1.05 2.82 -26.05
N LEU A 264 1.96 3.36 -25.24
CA LEU A 264 1.64 4.02 -23.97
C LEU A 264 0.67 5.18 -24.19
N VAL A 265 0.93 6.04 -25.19
CA VAL A 265 0.06 7.17 -25.51
C VAL A 265 -1.34 6.71 -25.89
N ASP A 266 -1.46 5.63 -26.67
CA ASP A 266 -2.78 5.11 -27.04
C ASP A 266 -3.54 4.57 -25.83
N TYR A 267 -2.85 3.89 -24.90
CA TYR A 267 -3.42 3.51 -23.61
C TYR A 267 -3.87 4.74 -22.81
N LEU A 268 -3.01 5.74 -22.66
CA LEU A 268 -3.34 6.98 -21.92
C LEU A 268 -4.53 7.72 -22.57
N ARG A 269 -4.61 7.74 -23.90
CA ARG A 269 -5.74 8.34 -24.63
C ARG A 269 -7.03 7.59 -24.35
N GLN A 270 -7.00 6.26 -24.37
CA GLN A 270 -8.15 5.40 -24.03
C GLN A 270 -8.62 5.61 -22.60
N GLU A 271 -7.69 5.78 -21.65
CA GLU A 271 -8.00 6.09 -20.26
C GLU A 271 -8.45 7.54 -20.04
N GLY A 272 -8.49 8.37 -21.09
CA GLY A 272 -8.93 9.77 -21.03
C GLY A 272 -7.91 10.71 -20.39
N PHE A 273 -6.63 10.35 -20.39
CA PHE A 273 -5.56 11.11 -19.73
C PHE A 273 -5.37 12.50 -20.34
N PHE A 274 -5.58 12.63 -21.65
CA PHE A 274 -5.45 13.89 -22.40
C PHE A 274 -6.74 14.71 -22.45
N THR A 275 -7.62 14.60 -21.45
CA THR A 275 -8.82 15.46 -21.33
C THR A 275 -8.42 16.92 -21.12
N GLU A 276 -9.18 17.88 -21.65
CA GLU A 276 -8.96 19.34 -21.45
C GLU A 276 -9.12 19.82 -20.00
N GLU A 277 -9.77 19.01 -19.16
CA GLU A 277 -9.96 19.30 -17.74
C GLU A 277 -8.67 19.16 -16.92
N LYS A 278 -8.66 19.75 -15.72
CA LYS A 278 -7.60 19.50 -14.75
C LYS A 278 -7.67 18.07 -14.24
N ILE A 279 -6.53 17.40 -14.22
CA ILE A 279 -6.38 16.03 -13.73
C ILE A 279 -5.51 15.99 -12.48
N GLY A 280 -5.75 14.99 -11.63
CA GLY A 280 -4.94 14.67 -10.48
C GLY A 280 -4.24 13.33 -10.66
N ILE A 281 -2.98 13.25 -10.25
CA ILE A 281 -2.21 12.01 -10.13
C ILE A 281 -2.10 11.71 -8.65
N VAL A 282 -2.43 10.48 -8.26
CA VAL A 282 -2.36 10.03 -6.86
C VAL A 282 -1.33 8.93 -6.72
N ASP A 283 -0.38 9.14 -5.82
CA ASP A 283 0.71 8.21 -5.50
C ASP A 283 1.05 8.32 -4.00
N LEU A 284 1.81 7.37 -3.44
CA LEU A 284 2.33 7.51 -2.07
C LEU A 284 3.54 8.45 -2.00
N GLY A 285 4.44 8.38 -2.99
CA GLY A 285 5.73 9.07 -2.96
C GLY A 285 6.88 8.25 -3.55
N TRP A 286 8.14 8.50 -3.18
CA TRP A 286 8.64 9.53 -2.26
C TRP A 286 9.37 10.65 -3.00
N LYS A 287 9.71 10.47 -4.28
CA LYS A 287 10.57 11.40 -5.03
C LYS A 287 9.89 12.05 -6.25
N GLY A 288 8.61 11.74 -6.50
CA GLY A 288 7.86 12.23 -7.68
C GLY A 288 8.34 11.64 -9.02
N GLY A 289 9.11 10.54 -8.99
CA GLY A 289 9.72 9.96 -10.19
C GLY A 289 8.71 9.48 -11.23
N LEU A 290 7.59 8.88 -10.79
CA LEU A 290 6.55 8.40 -11.70
C LEU A 290 5.88 9.54 -12.48
N GLN A 291 5.53 10.65 -11.82
CA GLN A 291 4.96 11.82 -12.49
C GLN A 291 5.96 12.45 -13.47
N ARG A 292 7.26 12.51 -13.11
CA ARG A 292 8.32 12.93 -14.03
C ARG A 292 8.40 12.03 -15.27
N SER A 293 8.48 10.71 -15.09
CA SER A 293 8.58 9.77 -16.20
C SER A 293 7.33 9.78 -17.08
N LEU A 294 6.15 9.90 -16.47
CA LEU A 294 4.89 10.03 -17.20
C LEU A 294 4.89 11.30 -18.05
N TYR A 295 5.31 12.43 -17.49
CA TYR A 295 5.42 13.68 -18.23
C TYR A 295 6.44 13.60 -19.38
N ALA A 296 7.64 13.07 -19.12
CA ALA A 296 8.68 12.90 -20.14
C ALA A 296 8.20 12.05 -21.33
N ALA A 297 7.33 11.06 -21.07
CA ALA A 297 6.75 10.22 -22.11
C ALA A 297 5.66 10.92 -22.95
N VAL A 298 5.01 11.97 -22.43
CA VAL A 298 3.85 12.61 -23.10
C VAL A 298 4.06 14.07 -23.48
N GLN A 299 5.10 14.75 -22.99
CA GLN A 299 5.31 16.18 -23.20
C GLN A 299 5.36 16.60 -24.69
N SER A 300 5.76 15.70 -25.58
CA SER A 300 5.80 15.96 -27.02
C SER A 300 4.41 15.99 -27.68
N HIS A 301 3.38 15.47 -27.02
CA HIS A 301 2.00 15.51 -27.53
C HIS A 301 1.30 16.84 -27.22
N ASP A 302 1.56 17.40 -26.03
CA ASP A 302 1.02 18.69 -25.62
C ASP A 302 1.95 19.35 -24.57
N PRO A 303 2.72 20.39 -24.95
CA PRO A 303 3.60 21.11 -24.05
C PRO A 303 2.87 21.79 -22.87
N THR A 304 1.59 22.13 -23.04
CA THR A 304 0.79 22.84 -22.03
C THR A 304 0.12 21.89 -21.04
N PHE A 305 0.13 20.59 -21.33
CA PHE A 305 -0.47 19.54 -20.49
C PHE A 305 -0.04 19.63 -19.03
N VAL A 306 1.22 20.00 -18.79
CA VAL A 306 1.82 20.15 -17.46
C VAL A 306 1.03 21.10 -16.54
N ASN A 307 0.41 22.13 -17.11
CA ASN A 307 -0.35 23.14 -16.36
C ASN A 307 -1.69 22.60 -15.84
N ARG A 308 -2.12 21.44 -16.33
CA ARG A 308 -3.38 20.79 -15.98
C ARG A 308 -3.20 19.61 -15.02
N VAL A 309 -1.95 19.27 -14.68
CA VAL A 309 -1.62 18.13 -13.84
C VAL A 309 -1.36 18.56 -12.40
N HIS A 310 -2.12 17.96 -11.48
CA HIS A 310 -1.92 18.08 -10.04
C HIS A 310 -1.47 16.76 -9.42
N GLY A 311 -0.33 16.76 -8.74
CA GLY A 311 0.17 15.58 -8.03
C GLY A 311 -0.25 15.59 -6.56
N PHE A 312 -0.86 14.50 -6.09
CA PHE A 312 -1.24 14.27 -4.70
C PHE A 312 -0.42 13.11 -4.14
N TYR A 313 0.40 13.40 -3.13
CA TYR A 313 1.32 12.44 -2.52
C TYR A 313 1.08 12.31 -1.02
N TYR A 314 1.30 11.11 -0.48
CA TYR A 314 1.30 10.94 0.98
C TYR A 314 2.49 11.69 1.58
N ARG A 315 3.68 11.55 0.98
CA ARG A 315 4.85 12.38 1.29
C ARG A 315 5.79 12.54 0.09
N LEU A 316 6.46 13.68 0.04
CA LEU A 316 7.58 13.95 -0.87
C LEU A 316 8.86 14.26 -0.09
N LEU A 317 9.93 13.58 -0.47
CA LEU A 317 11.32 13.84 -0.08
C LEU A 317 12.03 14.77 -1.09
N SER A 318 11.55 14.80 -2.33
CA SER A 318 12.01 15.71 -3.38
C SER A 318 10.87 16.08 -4.30
N ARG A 319 10.92 17.28 -4.88
CA ARG A 319 9.94 17.77 -5.86
C ARG A 319 10.64 17.97 -7.21
N PRO A 320 10.41 17.10 -8.21
CA PRO A 320 10.89 17.37 -9.56
C PRO A 320 10.31 18.67 -10.11
N ALA A 321 11.13 19.46 -10.82
CA ALA A 321 10.66 20.65 -11.52
C ALA A 321 10.00 20.28 -12.86
N GLY A 322 9.10 21.14 -13.35
CA GLY A 322 8.55 21.05 -14.71
C GLY A 322 7.58 19.90 -14.95
N VAL A 323 6.92 19.36 -13.92
CA VAL A 323 6.03 18.19 -14.04
C VAL A 323 4.61 18.46 -13.53
N GLY A 324 4.22 19.73 -13.39
CA GLY A 324 2.95 20.15 -12.81
C GLY A 324 3.07 20.42 -11.31
N THR A 325 1.95 20.49 -10.61
CA THR A 325 1.97 20.71 -9.15
C THR A 325 2.22 19.41 -8.40
N LEU A 326 2.76 19.52 -7.18
CA LEU A 326 3.20 18.40 -6.34
C LEU A 326 2.84 18.72 -4.88
N GLU A 327 1.60 18.45 -4.50
CA GLU A 327 1.12 18.56 -3.13
C GLU A 327 1.43 17.31 -2.33
N SER A 328 1.73 17.50 -1.05
CA SER A 328 2.09 16.41 -0.16
C SER A 328 1.36 16.53 1.17
N TYR A 329 0.62 15.47 1.52
CA TYR A 329 -0.17 15.42 2.73
C TYR A 329 0.68 15.61 4.00
N VAL A 330 1.79 14.88 4.13
CA VAL A 330 2.62 14.88 5.36
C VAL A 330 3.75 15.93 5.37
N ASN A 331 3.91 16.73 4.31
CA ASN A 331 4.91 17.82 4.34
C ASN A 331 4.32 19.15 4.86
N GLU A 332 3.01 19.27 5.00
CA GLU A 332 2.33 20.55 5.20
C GLU A 332 1.21 20.44 6.24
N GLY A 333 0.90 21.55 6.92
CA GLY A 333 -0.21 21.65 7.87
C GLY A 333 -0.12 20.69 9.07
N ARG A 334 -1.27 20.30 9.60
CA ARG A 334 -1.38 19.42 10.78
C ARG A 334 -0.78 18.04 10.55
N ALA A 335 -0.84 17.53 9.32
CA ALA A 335 -0.35 16.21 8.96
C ALA A 335 1.19 16.11 8.97
N ALA A 336 1.93 17.22 9.07
CA ALA A 336 3.37 17.21 9.30
C ALA A 336 3.79 16.44 10.56
N SER A 337 2.91 16.34 11.56
CA SER A 337 3.14 15.52 12.76
C SER A 337 3.25 14.02 12.48
N LEU A 338 2.77 13.56 11.32
CA LEU A 338 2.85 12.15 10.89
C LEU A 338 4.24 11.78 10.35
N ALA A 339 5.07 12.77 9.99
CA ALA A 339 6.36 12.55 9.31
C ALA A 339 7.32 11.59 10.04
N PRO A 340 7.42 11.58 11.39
CA PRO A 340 8.28 10.63 12.11
C PRO A 340 7.86 9.16 11.99
N PHE A 341 6.59 8.89 11.68
CA PHE A 341 6.03 7.52 11.65
C PHE A 341 6.07 6.88 10.26
N ILE A 342 6.53 7.60 9.24
CA ILE A 342 6.58 7.08 7.88
C ILE A 342 7.71 6.04 7.76
N ARG A 343 7.34 4.84 7.30
CA ARG A 343 8.24 3.75 6.92
C ARG A 343 7.87 3.34 5.49
N ALA A 344 8.71 3.69 4.52
CA ALA A 344 8.36 3.61 3.10
C ALA A 344 7.82 2.24 2.69
N SER A 345 8.60 1.20 2.92
CA SER A 345 8.23 -0.18 2.54
C SER A 345 6.97 -0.68 3.26
N LEU A 346 6.73 -0.25 4.50
CA LEU A 346 5.52 -0.63 5.25
C LEU A 346 4.27 0.05 4.68
N PHE A 347 4.37 1.30 4.25
CA PHE A 347 3.27 2.01 3.60
C PHE A 347 2.98 1.43 2.22
N GLU A 348 4.02 1.07 1.46
CA GLU A 348 3.90 0.34 0.19
C GLU A 348 3.27 -1.04 0.40
N ALA A 349 3.55 -1.73 1.51
CA ALA A 349 2.90 -2.99 1.87
C ALA A 349 1.42 -2.83 2.25
N ILE A 350 1.09 -1.80 3.03
CA ILE A 350 -0.31 -1.45 3.35
C ILE A 350 -1.11 -1.18 2.06
N CYS A 351 -0.47 -0.58 1.06
CA CYS A 351 -1.12 -0.23 -0.20
C CYS A 351 -0.92 -1.25 -1.33
N ALA A 352 -0.26 -2.38 -1.06
CA ALA A 352 0.08 -3.37 -2.08
C ALA A 352 -1.17 -3.82 -2.86
N ALA A 353 -1.05 -3.94 -4.18
CA ALA A 353 -2.15 -4.38 -5.04
C ALA A 353 -2.24 -5.91 -5.14
N GLN A 354 -3.43 -6.36 -5.54
CA GLN A 354 -3.75 -7.74 -5.85
C GLN A 354 -3.41 -8.12 -7.31
N HIS A 355 -2.30 -7.59 -7.83
CA HIS A 355 -1.78 -7.92 -9.16
C HIS A 355 -0.30 -7.54 -9.29
N GLY A 356 0.37 -8.12 -10.29
CA GLY A 356 1.75 -7.83 -10.62
C GLY A 356 1.96 -6.40 -11.12
N THR A 357 3.22 -5.96 -11.09
CA THR A 357 3.64 -4.65 -11.61
C THR A 357 3.40 -4.54 -13.11
N THR A 358 3.04 -3.35 -13.60
CA THR A 358 2.96 -3.09 -15.04
C THR A 358 4.36 -3.07 -15.63
N ILE A 359 4.62 -3.92 -16.61
CA ILE A 359 5.92 -4.02 -17.29
C ILE A 359 5.94 -3.13 -18.54
N SER A 360 4.87 -3.15 -19.31
CA SER A 360 4.74 -2.43 -20.59
C SER A 360 3.27 -2.32 -21.01
N HIS A 361 3.04 -1.83 -22.23
CA HIS A 361 1.74 -1.79 -22.88
C HIS A 361 1.85 -2.42 -24.27
N GLU A 362 0.78 -3.06 -24.73
CA GLU A 362 0.71 -3.66 -26.06
C GLU A 362 -0.62 -3.32 -26.75
N ARG A 363 -0.61 -3.29 -28.08
CA ARG A 363 -1.84 -3.17 -28.89
C ARG A 363 -2.46 -4.54 -29.05
N GLU A 364 -3.76 -4.61 -28.80
CA GLU A 364 -4.60 -5.76 -29.11
C GLU A 364 -5.07 -5.72 -30.57
N ALA A 365 -5.55 -6.87 -31.07
CA ALA A 365 -6.02 -7.01 -32.45
C ALA A 365 -7.25 -6.12 -32.78
N ASN A 366 -8.03 -5.76 -31.77
CA ASN A 366 -9.18 -4.83 -31.88
C ASN A 366 -8.77 -3.35 -31.87
N GLY A 367 -7.47 -3.03 -31.80
CA GLY A 367 -6.94 -1.67 -31.74
C GLY A 367 -6.88 -1.03 -30.35
N THR A 368 -7.34 -1.71 -29.28
CA THR A 368 -7.15 -1.22 -27.90
C THR A 368 -5.72 -1.44 -27.41
N ALA A 369 -5.26 -0.63 -26.45
CA ALA A 369 -3.96 -0.79 -25.82
C ALA A 369 -4.17 -1.31 -24.40
N ARG A 370 -3.54 -2.44 -24.05
CA ARG A 370 -3.68 -3.07 -22.74
C ARG A 370 -2.37 -3.01 -21.95
N PRO A 371 -2.42 -2.93 -20.62
CA PRO A 371 -1.23 -3.10 -19.79
C PRO A 371 -0.77 -4.56 -19.78
N VAL A 372 0.53 -4.76 -19.95
CA VAL A 372 1.21 -6.04 -19.74
C VAL A 372 1.78 -6.02 -18.32
N ARG A 373 1.48 -7.05 -17.52
CA ARG A 373 1.86 -7.12 -16.11
C ARG A 373 2.78 -8.31 -15.85
N ALA A 374 3.63 -8.20 -14.84
CA ALA A 374 4.34 -9.33 -14.29
C ALA A 374 3.33 -10.41 -13.82
N PRO A 375 3.69 -11.71 -13.91
CA PRO A 375 2.85 -12.78 -13.39
C PRO A 375 2.45 -12.52 -11.93
N TYR A 376 1.19 -12.79 -11.62
CA TYR A 376 0.64 -12.72 -10.27
C TYR A 376 -0.28 -13.91 -10.08
N ALA A 377 0.20 -14.89 -9.32
CA ALA A 377 -0.53 -16.11 -9.03
C ALA A 377 -1.05 -16.08 -7.58
N GLU A 378 -1.94 -16.99 -7.23
CA GLU A 378 -2.42 -17.14 -5.86
C GLU A 378 -1.27 -17.40 -4.86
N ASN A 379 -0.21 -18.07 -5.32
CA ASN A 379 1.02 -18.34 -4.57
C ASN A 379 2.02 -17.16 -4.57
N ASP A 380 1.64 -15.99 -5.09
CA ASP A 380 2.45 -14.78 -4.97
C ASP A 380 2.69 -14.47 -3.49
N PRO A 381 3.93 -14.14 -3.05
CA PRO A 381 4.22 -13.90 -1.65
C PRO A 381 3.30 -12.87 -0.98
N ALA A 382 2.87 -11.81 -1.68
CA ALA A 382 1.99 -10.81 -1.13
C ALA A 382 0.53 -11.32 -1.02
N SER A 383 0.10 -12.16 -1.97
CA SER A 383 -1.18 -12.87 -1.88
C SER A 383 -1.22 -13.80 -0.66
N VAL A 384 -0.20 -14.66 -0.52
CA VAL A 384 -0.04 -15.60 0.61
C VAL A 384 0.02 -14.87 1.95
N TRP A 385 0.67 -13.70 2.00
CA TRP A 385 0.74 -12.89 3.21
C TRP A 385 -0.64 -12.41 3.69
N GLY A 386 -1.55 -12.08 2.76
CA GLY A 386 -2.92 -11.65 3.10
C GLY A 386 -3.35 -10.29 2.54
N VAL A 387 -2.79 -9.83 1.41
CA VAL A 387 -3.21 -8.55 0.78
C VAL A 387 -4.73 -8.52 0.48
N GLY A 388 -5.30 -9.65 0.07
CA GLY A 388 -6.75 -9.76 -0.17
C GLY A 388 -7.58 -9.47 1.09
N LEU A 389 -7.23 -10.13 2.21
CA LEU A 389 -7.86 -9.90 3.51
C LEU A 389 -7.76 -8.43 3.94
N GLN A 390 -6.58 -7.82 3.82
CA GLN A 390 -6.38 -6.40 4.13
C GLN A 390 -7.29 -5.50 3.29
N HIS A 391 -7.39 -5.74 1.97
CA HIS A 391 -8.27 -4.97 1.09
C HIS A 391 -9.74 -5.13 1.46
N ASP A 392 -10.18 -6.33 1.81
CA ASP A 392 -11.56 -6.60 2.20
C ASP A 392 -11.94 -5.87 3.49
N ILE A 393 -11.03 -5.87 4.47
CA ILE A 393 -11.24 -5.17 5.74
C ILE A 393 -11.24 -3.65 5.56
N ILE A 394 -10.32 -3.10 4.77
CA ILE A 394 -10.28 -1.65 4.48
C ILE A 394 -11.55 -1.21 3.75
N LYS A 395 -12.04 -2.02 2.78
CA LYS A 395 -13.32 -1.75 2.11
C LYS A 395 -14.50 -1.80 3.09
N ALA A 396 -14.57 -2.82 3.95
CA ALA A 396 -15.61 -2.95 4.94
C ALA A 396 -15.59 -1.78 5.92
N PHE A 397 -14.42 -1.39 6.44
CA PHE A 397 -14.25 -0.21 7.27
C PHE A 397 -14.76 1.07 6.57
N THR A 398 -14.44 1.22 5.29
CA THR A 398 -14.90 2.38 4.50
C THR A 398 -16.43 2.42 4.40
N ASP A 399 -17.08 1.27 4.20
CA ASP A 399 -18.54 1.21 4.17
C ASP A 399 -19.16 1.55 5.53
N GLU A 400 -18.62 0.99 6.61
CA GLU A 400 -19.11 1.23 7.98
C GLU A 400 -18.93 2.69 8.40
N VAL A 401 -17.76 3.28 8.14
CA VAL A 401 -17.48 4.66 8.57
C VAL A 401 -18.35 5.65 7.81
N LEU A 402 -18.61 5.42 6.52
CA LEU A 402 -19.52 6.23 5.72
C LEU A 402 -20.97 6.10 6.20
N ALA A 403 -21.42 4.88 6.50
CA ALA A 403 -22.76 4.66 7.06
C ALA A 403 -22.94 5.37 8.41
N ASN A 404 -21.99 5.19 9.33
CA ASN A 404 -22.05 5.76 10.68
C ASN A 404 -21.98 7.30 10.66
N LEU A 405 -21.09 7.89 9.86
CA LEU A 405 -20.99 9.34 9.71
C LEU A 405 -22.23 9.93 9.00
N GLY A 406 -22.78 9.21 8.01
CA GLY A 406 -24.01 9.61 7.33
C GLY A 406 -25.22 9.66 8.27
N ILE A 407 -25.40 8.64 9.12
CA ILE A 407 -26.45 8.62 10.16
C ILE A 407 -26.27 9.78 11.14
N ALA A 408 -25.01 10.11 11.48
CA ALA A 408 -24.66 11.22 12.37
C ALA A 408 -24.74 12.61 11.69
N GLY A 409 -25.12 12.69 10.42
CA GLY A 409 -25.18 13.93 9.65
C GLY A 409 -23.81 14.63 9.50
N GLN A 410 -22.71 13.86 9.55
CA GLN A 410 -21.35 14.40 9.42
C GLN A 410 -20.87 14.31 7.97
N ASN A 411 -20.41 15.44 7.42
CA ASN A 411 -19.74 15.45 6.12
C ASN A 411 -18.28 15.01 6.28
N ILE A 412 -17.93 13.84 5.77
CA ILE A 412 -16.58 13.28 5.92
C ILE A 412 -15.48 14.19 5.36
N LEU A 413 -15.78 15.00 4.33
CA LEU A 413 -14.81 15.91 3.72
C LEU A 413 -14.42 17.09 4.62
N GLU A 414 -15.25 17.40 5.62
CA GLU A 414 -14.97 18.46 6.60
C GLU A 414 -14.15 17.95 7.80
N LEU A 415 -14.00 16.62 7.93
CA LEU A 415 -13.35 15.98 9.08
C LEU A 415 -11.83 15.79 8.91
N GLY A 416 -11.21 16.39 7.88
CA GLY A 416 -9.80 16.13 7.55
C GLY A 416 -8.85 16.31 8.75
N SER A 417 -9.05 17.35 9.55
CA SER A 417 -8.26 17.64 10.75
C SER A 417 -8.34 16.57 11.83
N ASP A 418 -9.52 15.96 12.01
CA ASP A 418 -9.81 14.92 12.99
C ASP A 418 -9.36 13.55 12.52
N LEU A 419 -9.48 13.28 11.21
CA LEU A 419 -8.94 12.06 10.60
C LEU A 419 -7.40 12.06 10.60
N THR A 420 -6.75 13.22 10.42
CA THR A 420 -5.30 13.36 10.61
C THR A 420 -4.90 13.04 12.06
N GLU A 421 -5.66 13.53 13.04
CA GLU A 421 -5.40 13.26 14.46
C GLU A 421 -5.60 11.76 14.79
N ALA A 422 -6.67 11.14 14.29
CA ALA A 422 -6.90 9.71 14.41
C ALA A 422 -5.71 8.90 13.84
N SER A 423 -5.24 9.29 12.64
CA SER A 423 -4.07 8.70 11.98
C SER A 423 -2.81 8.85 12.83
N PHE A 424 -2.58 10.02 13.43
CA PHE A 424 -1.44 10.26 14.31
C PHE A 424 -1.44 9.31 15.50
N LEU A 425 -2.57 9.15 16.18
CA LEU A 425 -2.69 8.30 17.37
C LEU A 425 -2.39 6.83 17.05
N VAL A 426 -3.02 6.29 15.99
CA VAL A 426 -2.87 4.88 15.62
C VAL A 426 -1.48 4.59 15.04
N LEU A 427 -0.92 5.49 14.22
CA LEU A 427 0.44 5.34 13.69
C LEU A 427 1.49 5.46 14.78
N ARG A 428 1.34 6.37 15.73
CA ARG A 428 2.26 6.49 16.87
C ARG A 428 2.26 5.21 17.72
N ALA A 429 1.09 4.63 17.97
CA ALA A 429 0.98 3.38 18.71
C ALA A 429 1.60 2.21 17.93
N PHE A 430 1.24 2.06 16.65
CA PHE A 430 1.65 0.94 15.81
C PHE A 430 3.13 1.01 15.42
N ILE A 431 3.61 2.14 14.90
CA ILE A 431 4.96 2.26 14.35
C ILE A 431 6.01 2.33 15.46
N SER A 432 5.75 3.11 16.51
CA SER A 432 6.75 3.33 17.58
C SER A 432 6.71 2.26 18.67
N HIS A 433 5.56 1.62 18.89
CA HIS A 433 5.38 0.62 19.95
C HIS A 433 4.59 -0.59 19.45
N PRO A 434 5.05 -1.28 18.40
CA PRO A 434 4.35 -2.47 17.91
C PRO A 434 4.35 -3.56 18.96
N THR A 435 3.24 -4.28 19.07
CA THR A 435 3.25 -5.56 19.77
C THR A 435 4.07 -6.57 18.98
N ARG A 436 4.54 -7.64 19.64
CA ARG A 436 5.26 -8.71 18.94
C ARG A 436 4.43 -9.34 17.83
N LYS A 437 3.13 -9.55 18.06
CA LYS A 437 2.20 -10.08 17.04
C LYS A 437 2.07 -9.13 15.86
N GLU A 438 1.86 -7.83 16.12
CA GLU A 438 1.80 -6.80 15.07
C GLU A 438 3.07 -6.76 14.23
N ALA A 439 4.23 -6.84 14.89
CA ALA A 439 5.52 -6.85 14.21
C ALA A 439 5.76 -8.15 13.43
N GLU A 440 5.36 -9.32 13.95
CA GLU A 440 5.44 -10.60 13.23
C GLU A 440 4.54 -10.61 12.00
N ALA A 441 3.30 -10.12 12.11
CA ALA A 441 2.35 -10.08 11.00
C ALA A 441 2.75 -9.08 9.92
N MET A 442 2.97 -7.81 10.28
CA MET A 442 3.24 -6.75 9.30
C MET A 442 4.70 -6.71 8.86
N GLY A 443 5.62 -7.10 9.74
CA GLY A 443 7.05 -7.13 9.45
C GLY A 443 7.46 -8.27 8.52
N SER A 444 6.68 -9.36 8.44
CA SER A 444 6.93 -10.50 7.55
C SER A 444 6.44 -10.29 6.12
N PHE A 445 5.84 -9.12 5.81
CA PHE A 445 5.44 -8.81 4.46
C PHE A 445 6.65 -8.92 3.51
N PRO A 446 6.52 -9.65 2.39
CA PRO A 446 7.61 -9.86 1.46
C PRO A 446 7.84 -8.59 0.64
N HIS A 447 8.94 -7.91 0.90
CA HIS A 447 9.34 -6.70 0.22
C HIS A 447 10.53 -7.00 -0.70
N ALA A 448 10.44 -6.55 -1.95
CA ALA A 448 11.59 -6.56 -2.84
C ALA A 448 12.19 -5.15 -2.86
N PRO A 449 13.40 -4.95 -2.32
CA PRO A 449 14.05 -3.64 -2.35
C PRO A 449 14.39 -3.19 -3.78
N SER A 450 14.51 -4.16 -4.71
CA SER A 450 14.71 -3.92 -6.13
C SER A 450 13.39 -3.97 -6.91
N GLN A 451 13.27 -3.10 -7.93
CA GLN A 451 12.13 -3.04 -8.85
C GLN A 451 11.89 -4.34 -9.64
N PHE A 452 12.84 -5.29 -9.56
CA PHE A 452 12.78 -6.56 -10.27
C PHE A 452 12.07 -7.69 -9.51
N HIS A 453 11.70 -7.49 -8.25
CA HIS A 453 11.01 -8.52 -7.45
C HIS A 453 11.68 -9.91 -7.46
N ARG A 454 13.01 -9.98 -7.60
CA ARG A 454 13.77 -11.25 -7.68
C ARG A 454 14.16 -11.82 -6.33
N GLU A 455 14.46 -10.93 -5.38
CA GLU A 455 14.81 -11.28 -4.02
C GLU A 455 13.82 -10.58 -3.10
N PHE A 456 13.13 -11.36 -2.28
CA PHE A 456 12.21 -10.86 -1.26
C PHE A 456 12.89 -10.96 0.11
N SER A 457 12.87 -9.86 0.83
CA SER A 457 13.21 -9.79 2.25
C SER A 457 11.99 -9.35 3.04
N GLU A 458 11.93 -9.74 4.31
CA GLU A 458 10.93 -9.21 5.23
C GLU A 458 11.16 -7.71 5.46
N ILE A 459 10.09 -6.91 5.60
CA ILE A 459 10.18 -5.48 5.93
C ILE A 459 10.90 -5.24 7.26
N ALA A 460 10.63 -6.11 8.23
CA ALA A 460 11.22 -6.03 9.56
C ALA A 460 11.87 -7.38 9.91
N PRO A 461 13.07 -7.69 9.39
CA PRO A 461 13.74 -8.95 9.69
C PRO A 461 14.07 -9.04 11.19
N ARG A 462 14.22 -10.27 11.71
CA ARG A 462 14.75 -10.47 13.08
C ARG A 462 16.21 -10.04 13.12
N LEU A 463 16.56 -9.25 14.13
CA LEU A 463 17.90 -8.75 14.38
C LEU A 463 18.75 -9.83 15.04
N ARG A 464 20.00 -9.93 14.58
CA ARG A 464 21.05 -10.60 15.33
C ARG A 464 21.67 -9.64 16.34
N LEU A 465 22.26 -10.18 17.41
CA LEU A 465 22.85 -9.37 18.49
C LEU A 465 23.97 -8.43 18.00
N ASP A 466 24.76 -8.85 17.01
CA ASP A 466 25.81 -8.06 16.39
C ASP A 466 25.29 -6.85 15.61
N GLN A 467 24.02 -6.88 15.19
CA GLN A 467 23.37 -5.78 14.45
C GLN A 467 22.76 -4.73 15.37
N LEU A 468 22.63 -5.01 16.68
CA LEU A 468 21.95 -4.13 17.62
C LEU A 468 22.60 -2.74 17.77
N PRO A 469 23.95 -2.61 17.85
CA PRO A 469 24.57 -1.29 17.90
C PRO A 469 24.25 -0.45 16.66
N LEU A 470 24.26 -1.07 15.48
CA LEU A 470 23.95 -0.39 14.22
C LEU A 470 22.48 0.03 14.18
N ALA A 471 21.57 -0.86 14.58
CA ALA A 471 20.13 -0.64 14.68
C ALA A 471 19.72 0.50 15.64
N LEU A 472 20.54 0.77 16.64
CA LEU A 472 20.32 1.85 17.62
C LEU A 472 20.90 3.19 17.15
N THR A 473 21.55 3.25 15.99
CA THR A 473 22.14 4.48 15.44
C THR A 473 21.35 5.03 14.24
N SER A 474 20.91 6.28 14.30
CA SER A 474 20.00 6.90 13.31
C SER A 474 20.44 6.79 11.84
N LYS A 475 21.75 6.79 11.57
CA LYS A 475 22.29 6.97 10.20
C LYS A 475 22.19 5.73 9.31
N ASN A 476 22.08 4.52 9.88
CA ASN A 476 22.21 3.27 9.11
C ASN A 476 21.03 2.29 9.30
N ASN A 477 19.93 2.70 9.93
CA ASN A 477 18.87 1.76 10.28
C ASN A 477 18.19 1.11 9.08
N THR A 478 18.05 1.79 7.95
CA THR A 478 17.46 1.21 6.72
C THR A 478 18.36 0.14 6.09
N VAL A 479 19.65 0.12 6.40
CA VAL A 479 20.56 -0.95 5.97
C VAL A 479 20.23 -2.26 6.70
N VAL A 480 19.68 -2.16 7.91
CA VAL A 480 19.37 -3.32 8.76
C VAL A 480 17.89 -3.70 8.66
N SER A 481 16.99 -2.72 8.61
CA SER A 481 15.54 -2.93 8.61
C SER A 481 14.79 -1.71 8.09
N GLU A 482 13.79 -1.92 7.24
CA GLU A 482 12.88 -0.87 6.77
C GLU A 482 11.90 -0.43 7.86
N TRP A 483 11.71 -1.26 8.90
CA TRP A 483 10.95 -0.94 10.11
C TRP A 483 11.63 -1.48 11.36
N ILE A 484 12.62 -0.73 11.84
CA ILE A 484 13.47 -1.17 12.96
C ILE A 484 12.72 -1.44 14.26
N GLU A 485 11.64 -0.69 14.56
CA GLU A 485 10.81 -0.94 15.74
C GLU A 485 10.13 -2.31 15.67
N GLY A 486 9.64 -2.68 14.49
CA GLY A 486 9.12 -4.02 14.23
C GLY A 486 10.21 -5.08 14.41
N SER A 487 11.40 -4.84 13.86
CA SER A 487 12.53 -5.77 14.00
C SER A 487 12.91 -5.99 15.47
N ILE A 488 12.96 -4.95 16.30
CA ILE A 488 13.21 -5.06 17.75
C ILE A 488 12.11 -5.88 18.42
N ALA A 489 10.83 -5.57 18.16
CA ALA A 489 9.70 -6.28 18.74
C ALA A 489 9.64 -7.77 18.35
N ARG A 490 10.16 -8.13 17.16
CA ARG A 490 10.29 -9.53 16.71
C ARG A 490 11.48 -10.28 17.32
N SER A 491 12.50 -9.55 17.77
CA SER A 491 13.80 -10.13 18.14
C SER A 491 13.97 -10.31 19.64
N PHE A 492 13.33 -9.45 20.44
CA PHE A 492 13.53 -9.43 21.89
C PHE A 492 12.23 -9.67 22.67
N PRO A 493 12.31 -10.27 23.88
CA PRO A 493 11.17 -10.35 24.80
C PRO A 493 10.61 -8.96 25.14
N GLY A 494 9.31 -8.90 25.48
CA GLY A 494 8.55 -7.65 25.67
C GLY A 494 9.21 -6.58 26.56
N PRO A 495 9.75 -6.91 27.76
CA PRO A 495 10.41 -5.93 28.61
C PRO A 495 11.69 -5.34 27.97
N ILE A 496 12.49 -6.18 27.32
CA ILE A 496 13.73 -5.77 26.65
C ILE A 496 13.40 -4.94 25.40
N ALA A 497 12.44 -5.40 24.59
CA ALA A 497 11.99 -4.65 23.42
C ALA A 497 11.48 -3.25 23.80
N SER A 498 10.68 -3.13 24.87
CA SER A 498 10.19 -1.85 25.37
C SER A 498 11.32 -0.90 25.78
N LEU A 499 12.34 -1.41 26.46
CA LEU A 499 13.53 -0.62 26.83
C LEU A 499 14.28 -0.12 25.58
N LEU A 500 14.52 -1.00 24.60
CA LEU A 500 15.22 -0.65 23.36
C LEU A 500 14.43 0.37 22.52
N LEU A 501 13.11 0.25 22.45
CA LEU A 501 12.24 1.21 21.76
C LEU A 501 12.25 2.58 22.46
N ALA A 502 12.31 2.61 23.80
CA ALA A 502 12.44 3.86 24.56
C ALA A 502 13.77 4.58 24.25
N VAL A 503 14.86 3.83 24.03
CA VAL A 503 16.17 4.38 23.64
C VAL A 503 16.13 4.94 22.20
N LEU A 504 15.35 4.35 21.29
CA LEU A 504 15.21 4.83 19.92
C LEU A 504 14.36 6.12 19.78
N ALA A 505 13.39 6.34 20.68
CA ALA A 505 12.42 7.42 20.54
C ALA A 505 13.03 8.85 20.49
N PRO A 506 14.06 9.22 21.29
CA PRO A 506 14.71 10.53 21.22
C PRO A 506 15.51 10.73 19.93
N ILE A 507 16.13 9.67 19.41
CA ILE A 507 17.03 9.69 18.24
C ILE A 507 16.28 10.11 16.97
N ARG A 508 14.95 9.96 16.93
CA ARG A 508 14.08 10.25 15.77
C ARG A 508 13.25 11.53 15.87
N ARG A 509 13.29 12.26 16.99
CA ARG A 509 12.63 13.58 17.11
C ARG A 509 13.42 14.71 16.44
N SER A 510 14.62 14.44 15.94
CA SER A 510 15.40 15.43 15.16
C SER A 510 14.84 15.54 13.72
N PRO A 511 14.59 16.75 13.20
CA PRO A 511 13.92 17.00 11.90
C PRO A 511 14.76 16.61 10.67
N LEU A 512 15.87 15.91 10.87
CA LEU A 512 16.78 15.48 9.83
C LEU A 512 16.68 13.96 9.70
N TYR A 513 15.73 13.49 8.91
CA TYR A 513 15.92 12.24 8.19
C TYR A 513 16.71 12.62 6.93
N PRO A 514 18.02 12.35 6.86
CA PRO A 514 18.77 12.66 5.66
C PRO A 514 18.27 11.75 4.55
N SER A 515 18.02 12.36 3.40
CA SER A 515 17.95 11.69 2.11
C SER A 515 19.17 10.78 1.94
N ASN A 516 18.98 9.47 1.89
CA ASN A 516 20.02 8.59 1.35
C ASN A 516 20.24 8.94 -0.13
N LYS A 517 21.43 9.50 -0.40
CA LYS A 517 22.10 9.53 -1.71
C LYS A 517 23.41 8.76 -1.56
N ARG A 518 23.76 8.07 -2.65
CA ARG A 518 24.96 7.27 -2.96
C ARG A 518 24.90 5.82 -2.49
N LEU A 519 24.33 4.97 -3.34
CA LEU A 519 25.11 4.03 -4.13
C LEU A 519 24.63 4.13 -5.59
#